data_AF-A0A9P9C9V5-F1
#
_entry.id   AF-A0A9P9C9V5-F1
#
_cell.length_a   1.000
_cell.length_b   1.000
_cell.length_c   1.000
_cell.angle_alpha   90.00
_cell.angle_beta   90.00
_cell.angle_gamma   90.00
#
_symmetry.space_group_name_H-M   'P 1'
#
loop_
_entity.id
_entity.type
_entity.pdbx_description
1 polymer ?
#
loop_
_entity_poly.entity_id
_entity_poly.type
_entity_poly.pdbx_seq_one_letter_code
_entity_poly.pdbx_strand_id
1 'polypeptide(L)'
;LDHTARHVTLTKNGQGRIYCMGMTRSVNHTAATQTDDWVGSFSALTALYDESPLATTRRFNQLHFWQIFSAYMSDHSSDNTLTAQLLQKKRKEALVILMGLEYLDTLSAQDFALATYSDTMAIFEEHGGRHAWEALPAEIQARHQHDVRNKCAIKHGQTVWDLLPDDQKQQYSTMIRAGCGPHKLLNTVVALMKAIRKLYEPSDQQISAPCLLPNATLAAVIGAGDGDGDGVVEDRGSGGAEKFLFLLSHDFKSMNHKHAKGDHYRIFMASRHGGVCPAIPDFQPSRYGSLQDGARYSLRYRNDIIEYLQQHVKQLKSTDTNNNTEKNILSALNDSATLTELVVLARYGTYIGRPYMRHIRANSIVNMVSQGEFHLSIVDKCKFIAQNASDLSTITDKRTLTLDGADPDDTDLDTIICDLALENLVPNLARVTRAAFLGAAGGWTHFSAEFLPGGSLFDVGPDLHHRLVINATNDPSEGYLGQKRISSRVRPNEKQVFFNARTKFGKNGTASWL
;
A
#
# COMPACT_ATOMS: atom_id res chain seq x y z
N LEU A 1 -6.40 7.95 -12.87
CA LEU A 1 -7.18 8.88 -12.03
C LEU A 1 -6.14 9.58 -11.18
N ASP A 2 -5.76 10.80 -11.55
CA ASP A 2 -4.64 11.51 -10.89
C ASP A 2 -5.13 12.21 -9.63
N HIS A 3 -5.72 11.42 -8.73
CA HIS A 3 -6.33 11.90 -7.50
C HIS A 3 -5.67 11.24 -6.31
N THR A 4 -5.38 12.05 -5.29
CA THR A 4 -4.84 11.61 -4.02
C THR A 4 -5.94 11.79 -2.97
N ALA A 5 -6.34 10.70 -2.32
CA ALA A 5 -7.25 10.71 -1.20
C ALA A 5 -6.45 10.80 0.11
N ARG A 6 -6.85 11.70 1.01
CA ARG A 6 -6.18 11.88 2.31
C ARG A 6 -7.13 11.62 3.47
N HIS A 7 -6.56 11.05 4.52
CA HIS A 7 -7.20 10.82 5.80
C HIS A 7 -6.23 11.17 6.93
N VAL A 8 -6.78 11.58 8.07
CA VAL A 8 -6.02 11.79 9.30
C VAL A 8 -6.64 10.96 10.41
N THR A 9 -5.81 10.34 11.24
CA THR A 9 -6.25 9.61 12.43
C THR A 9 -5.98 10.46 13.65
N LEU A 10 -7.03 10.85 14.38
CA LEU A 10 -6.89 11.44 15.69
C LEU A 10 -6.86 10.31 16.73
N THR A 11 -5.84 10.30 17.59
CA THR A 11 -5.77 9.34 18.70
C THR A 11 -6.13 10.04 20.00
N LYS A 12 -7.02 9.44 20.80
CA LYS A 12 -7.35 9.88 22.15
C LYS A 12 -7.54 8.65 23.04
N ASN A 13 -6.79 8.55 24.13
CA ASN A 13 -6.87 7.44 25.10
C ASN A 13 -6.80 6.04 24.44
N GLY A 14 -5.87 5.84 23.51
CA GLY A 14 -5.71 4.59 22.76
C GLY A 14 -6.76 4.32 21.69
N GLN A 15 -7.77 5.19 21.54
CA GLN A 15 -8.79 5.08 20.51
C GLN A 15 -8.47 5.98 19.32
N GLY A 16 -8.46 5.41 18.12
CA GLY A 16 -8.31 6.14 16.87
C GLY A 16 -9.66 6.50 16.27
N ARG A 17 -9.78 7.71 15.71
CA ARG A 17 -10.88 8.07 14.80
C ARG A 17 -10.30 8.64 13.52
N ILE A 18 -10.76 8.09 12.39
CA ILE A 18 -10.32 8.49 11.06
C ILE A 18 -11.23 9.60 10.54
N TYR A 19 -10.63 10.68 10.05
CA TYR A 19 -11.31 11.79 9.40
C TYR A 19 -10.88 11.91 7.93
N CYS A 20 -11.84 12.19 7.07
CA CYS A 20 -11.62 12.40 5.64
C CYS A 20 -11.17 13.84 5.36
N MET A 21 -10.02 13.98 4.72
CA MET A 21 -9.48 15.28 4.28
C MET A 21 -9.93 15.66 2.86
N GLY A 22 -10.59 14.73 2.16
CA GLY A 22 -11.01 14.89 0.78
C GLY A 22 -9.99 14.38 -0.23
N MET A 23 -10.31 14.51 -1.51
CA MET A 23 -9.40 14.25 -2.61
C MET A 23 -8.90 15.55 -3.21
N THR A 24 -7.64 15.54 -3.60
CA THR A 24 -7.02 16.55 -4.45
C THR A 24 -6.59 15.92 -5.77
N ARG A 25 -6.48 16.72 -6.84
CA ARG A 25 -5.76 16.30 -8.03
C ARG A 25 -4.27 16.55 -7.81
N SER A 26 -3.46 15.53 -8.00
CA SER A 26 -2.00 15.69 -7.92
C SER A 26 -1.48 16.14 -9.28
N VAL A 27 -0.66 17.20 -9.32
CA VAL A 27 -0.02 17.66 -10.57
C VAL A 27 1.04 16.65 -11.02
N ASN A 28 1.76 16.06 -10.06
CA ASN A 28 2.64 14.92 -10.23
C ASN A 28 2.72 14.14 -8.90
N HIS A 29 3.46 13.03 -8.87
CA HIS A 29 3.59 12.16 -7.70
C HIS A 29 4.92 12.29 -6.96
N THR A 30 5.73 13.34 -7.22
CA THR A 30 7.02 13.51 -6.56
C THR A 30 6.87 13.74 -5.05
N ALA A 31 7.87 13.31 -4.26
CA ALA A 31 7.84 13.48 -2.81
C ALA A 31 7.73 14.94 -2.36
N ALA A 32 8.34 15.87 -3.10
CA ALA A 32 8.25 17.31 -2.84
C ALA A 32 6.81 17.80 -3.01
N THR A 33 6.19 17.51 -4.15
CA THR A 33 4.79 17.87 -4.42
C THR A 33 3.84 17.25 -3.39
N GLN A 34 4.05 15.99 -2.99
CA GLN A 34 3.24 15.36 -1.95
C GLN A 34 3.40 16.02 -0.57
N THR A 35 4.61 16.48 -0.24
CA THR A 35 4.90 17.21 1.01
C THR A 35 4.19 18.56 1.03
N ASP A 36 4.34 19.35 -0.03
CA ASP A 36 3.71 20.67 -0.15
C ASP A 36 2.18 20.57 -0.08
N ASP A 37 1.64 19.53 -0.72
CA ASP A 37 0.23 19.21 -0.68
C ASP A 37 -0.29 18.92 0.75
N TRP A 38 0.49 18.19 1.58
CA TRP A 38 0.16 17.96 2.99
C TRP A 38 0.24 19.26 3.79
N VAL A 39 1.32 20.03 3.62
CA VAL A 39 1.51 21.35 4.25
C VAL A 39 0.32 22.26 3.94
N GLY A 40 -0.05 22.39 2.66
CA GLY A 40 -1.19 23.20 2.22
C GLY A 40 -2.53 22.69 2.73
N SER A 41 -2.71 21.37 2.84
CA SER A 41 -3.92 20.79 3.44
C SER A 41 -4.05 21.16 4.92
N PHE A 42 -2.95 21.20 5.67
CA PHE A 42 -2.95 21.62 7.07
C PHE A 42 -3.16 23.13 7.22
N SER A 43 -2.50 23.94 6.38
CA SER A 43 -2.71 25.40 6.36
C SER A 43 -4.17 25.77 6.09
N ALA A 44 -4.83 25.08 5.15
CA ALA A 44 -6.23 25.30 4.86
C ALA A 44 -7.15 24.92 6.04
N LEU A 45 -6.83 23.86 6.79
CA LEU A 45 -7.58 23.50 7.99
C LEU A 45 -7.41 24.51 9.12
N THR A 46 -6.18 25.00 9.34
CA THR A 46 -5.92 25.98 10.41
C THR A 46 -6.55 27.32 10.09
N ALA A 47 -6.52 27.76 8.82
CA ALA A 47 -7.22 28.97 8.38
C ALA A 47 -8.74 28.84 8.61
N LEU A 48 -9.34 27.70 8.23
CA LEU A 48 -10.76 27.45 8.49
C LEU A 48 -11.10 27.43 9.98
N TYR A 49 -10.21 26.90 10.82
CA TYR A 49 -10.39 26.92 12.26
C TYR A 49 -10.33 28.35 12.81
N ASP A 50 -9.34 29.15 12.38
CA ASP A 50 -9.16 30.55 12.80
C ASP A 50 -10.33 31.45 12.40
N GLU A 51 -11.00 31.14 11.29
CA GLU A 51 -12.24 31.82 10.85
C GLU A 51 -13.49 31.37 11.62
N SER A 52 -13.41 30.30 12.41
CA SER A 52 -14.55 29.75 13.13
C SER A 52 -14.77 30.43 14.49
N PRO A 53 -16.02 30.44 15.02
CA PRO A 53 -16.28 30.92 16.38
C PRO A 53 -15.46 30.19 17.47
N LEU A 54 -15.00 28.96 17.20
CA LEU A 54 -14.20 28.18 18.15
C LEU A 54 -12.82 28.82 18.42
N ALA A 55 -12.24 29.50 17.43
CA ALA A 55 -10.93 30.13 17.56
C ALA A 55 -10.91 31.28 18.58
N THR A 56 -12.08 31.84 18.91
CA THR A 56 -12.20 32.86 19.97
C THR A 56 -11.83 32.33 21.36
N THR A 57 -12.05 31.04 21.60
CA THR A 57 -11.79 30.39 22.90
C THR A 57 -10.44 29.68 22.97
N ARG A 58 -9.93 29.21 21.83
CA ARG A 58 -8.66 28.48 21.76
C ARG A 58 -7.98 28.74 20.42
N ARG A 59 -6.74 29.25 20.45
CA ARG A 59 -5.90 29.38 19.25
C ARG A 59 -5.37 28.00 18.84
N PHE A 60 -5.42 27.69 17.55
CA PHE A 60 -4.79 26.48 16.99
C PHE A 60 -4.25 26.81 15.60
N ASN A 61 -2.92 26.75 15.46
CA ASN A 61 -2.23 27.10 14.21
C ASN A 61 -1.41 25.91 13.68
N GLN A 62 -0.71 26.13 12.57
CA GLN A 62 0.07 25.08 11.92
C GLN A 62 1.20 24.52 12.79
N LEU A 63 1.81 25.33 13.66
CA LEU A 63 2.85 24.84 14.57
C LEU A 63 2.28 23.82 15.56
N HIS A 64 1.11 24.11 16.15
CA HIS A 64 0.42 23.18 17.04
C HIS A 64 0.05 21.87 16.34
N PHE A 65 -0.30 21.91 15.05
CA PHE A 65 -0.53 20.71 14.27
C PHE A 65 0.74 19.84 14.19
N TRP A 66 1.88 20.44 13.86
CA TRP A 66 3.15 19.69 13.78
C TRP A 66 3.61 19.14 15.12
N GLN A 67 3.28 19.82 16.23
CA GLN A 67 3.56 19.33 17.58
C GLN A 67 2.88 17.98 17.85
N ILE A 68 1.64 17.81 17.38
CA ILE A 68 0.84 16.59 17.59
C ILE A 68 0.98 15.56 16.45
N PHE A 69 1.59 15.94 15.32
CA PHE A 69 1.78 15.06 14.18
C PHE A 69 2.84 13.99 14.48
N SER A 70 2.41 12.76 14.72
CA SER A 70 3.30 11.71 15.25
C SER A 70 3.54 10.55 14.29
N ALA A 71 2.76 10.42 13.22
CA ALA A 71 2.89 9.29 12.29
C ALA A 71 2.47 9.59 10.85
N TYR A 72 3.06 8.84 9.93
CA TYR A 72 2.74 8.80 8.51
C TYR A 72 2.56 7.35 8.03
N MET A 73 1.35 7.02 7.57
CA MET A 73 1.00 5.72 6.99
C MET A 73 0.82 5.89 5.48
N SER A 74 1.50 5.04 4.70
CA SER A 74 1.48 5.11 3.24
C SER A 74 1.79 3.74 2.60
N ASP A 75 1.75 3.67 1.28
CA ASP A 75 2.31 2.52 0.56
C ASP A 75 3.85 2.45 0.69
N HIS A 76 4.43 1.39 0.10
CA HIS A 76 5.87 1.12 0.16
C HIS A 76 6.68 1.76 -0.98
N SER A 77 6.15 2.77 -1.68
CA SER A 77 6.91 3.45 -2.74
C SER A 77 8.07 4.28 -2.18
N SER A 78 9.11 4.47 -3.01
CA SER A 78 10.25 5.34 -2.69
C SER A 78 9.81 6.78 -2.43
N ASP A 79 8.86 7.29 -3.20
CA ASP A 79 8.36 8.66 -3.08
C ASP A 79 7.64 8.88 -1.73
N ASN A 80 6.87 7.90 -1.26
CA ASN A 80 6.25 7.96 0.05
C ASN A 80 7.28 7.85 1.19
N THR A 81 8.38 7.11 0.98
CA THR A 81 9.48 7.05 1.94
C THR A 81 10.16 8.41 2.08
N LEU A 82 10.47 9.07 0.96
CA LEU A 82 11.06 10.40 0.96
C LEU A 82 10.08 11.46 1.50
N THR A 83 8.80 11.36 1.18
CA THR A 83 7.75 12.24 1.74
C THR A 83 7.73 12.16 3.27
N ALA A 84 7.81 10.95 3.84
CA ALA A 84 7.87 10.79 5.30
C ALA A 84 9.09 11.51 5.91
N GLN A 85 10.26 11.42 5.28
CA GLN A 85 11.47 12.11 5.74
C GLN A 85 11.32 13.64 5.68
N LEU A 86 10.72 14.16 4.60
CA LEU A 86 10.45 15.59 4.46
C LEU A 86 9.44 16.10 5.50
N LEU A 87 8.38 15.34 5.77
CA LEU A 87 7.41 15.66 6.82
C LEU A 87 8.04 15.63 8.22
N GLN A 88 8.93 14.68 8.49
CA GLN A 88 9.69 14.62 9.74
C GLN A 88 10.59 15.87 9.91
N LYS A 89 11.26 16.29 8.84
CA LYS A 89 12.05 17.53 8.85
C LYS A 89 11.17 18.75 9.14
N LYS A 90 10.01 18.86 8.47
CA LYS A 90 9.04 19.94 8.70
C LYS A 90 8.53 19.98 10.13
N ARG A 91 8.26 18.81 10.72
CA ARG A 91 7.90 18.70 12.13
C ARG A 91 9.01 19.22 13.03
N LYS A 92 10.27 18.82 12.81
CA LYS A 92 11.40 19.32 13.60
C LYS A 92 11.52 20.85 13.53
N GLU A 93 11.43 21.42 12.31
CA GLU A 93 11.45 22.87 12.10
C GLU A 93 10.36 23.57 12.93
N ALA A 94 9.14 23.03 12.94
CA ALA A 94 8.03 23.58 13.71
C ALA A 94 8.22 23.46 15.24
N LEU A 95 8.76 22.33 15.72
CA LEU A 95 9.05 22.13 17.14
C LEU A 95 10.13 23.11 17.64
N VAL A 96 11.17 23.33 16.85
CA VAL A 96 12.20 24.34 17.14
C VAL A 96 11.58 25.73 17.28
N ILE A 97 10.69 26.12 16.36
CA ILE A 97 10.00 27.41 16.45
C ILE A 97 9.15 27.50 17.72
N LEU A 98 8.40 26.44 18.06
CA LEU A 98 7.58 26.41 19.28
C LEU A 98 8.42 26.57 20.55
N MET A 99 9.51 25.82 20.67
CA MET A 99 10.42 25.94 21.82
C MET A 99 10.99 27.34 21.95
N GLY A 100 11.30 27.99 20.84
CA GLY A 100 11.77 29.37 20.82
C GLY A 100 10.71 30.38 21.25
N LEU A 101 9.46 30.20 20.79
CA LEU A 101 8.34 31.04 21.21
C LEU A 101 8.07 30.88 22.71
N GLU A 102 8.03 29.64 23.20
CA GLU A 102 7.87 29.33 24.62
C GLU A 102 9.00 29.96 25.45
N TYR A 103 10.26 29.83 25.01
CA TYR A 103 11.40 30.48 25.66
C TYR A 103 11.23 32.00 25.73
N LEU A 104 10.89 32.65 24.62
CA LEU A 104 10.68 34.11 24.57
C LEU A 104 9.55 34.57 25.49
N ASP A 105 8.50 33.76 25.66
CA ASP A 105 7.38 34.05 26.59
C ASP A 105 7.77 33.93 28.06
N THR A 106 8.86 33.22 28.39
CA THR A 106 9.40 33.17 29.76
C THR A 106 10.31 34.34 30.13
N LEU A 107 10.76 35.13 29.15
CA LEU A 107 11.70 36.22 29.38
C LEU A 107 11.02 37.42 30.06
N SER A 108 11.79 38.11 30.91
CA SER A 108 11.39 39.44 31.38
C SER A 108 11.35 40.42 30.21
N ALA A 109 10.64 41.56 30.36
CA ALA A 109 10.59 42.58 29.31
C ALA A 109 11.99 43.10 28.93
N GLN A 110 12.91 43.18 29.89
CA GLN A 110 14.29 43.60 29.66
C GLN A 110 15.08 42.54 28.88
N ASP A 111 14.96 41.27 29.27
CA ASP A 111 15.67 40.17 28.60
C ASP A 111 15.11 39.94 27.19
N PHE A 112 13.81 40.10 27.00
CA PHE A 112 13.19 40.04 25.67
C PHE A 112 13.72 41.15 24.76
N ALA A 113 13.84 42.39 25.27
CA ALA A 113 14.42 43.49 24.51
C ALA A 113 15.88 43.24 24.13
N LEU A 114 16.68 42.64 25.03
CA LEU A 114 18.06 42.24 24.75
C LEU A 114 18.13 41.11 23.72
N ALA A 115 17.30 40.08 23.85
CA ALA A 115 17.25 38.93 22.96
C ALA A 115 16.86 39.31 21.52
N THR A 116 16.00 40.32 21.37
CA THR A 116 15.50 40.81 20.07
C THR A 116 16.26 42.04 19.55
N TYR A 117 17.24 42.57 20.30
CA TYR A 117 17.86 43.87 20.03
C TYR A 117 18.48 43.94 18.63
N SER A 118 19.35 42.98 18.27
CA SER A 118 20.06 43.00 16.99
C SER A 118 19.10 42.96 15.80
N ASP A 119 18.07 42.13 15.88
CA ASP A 119 17.09 41.94 14.81
C ASP A 119 16.15 43.15 14.71
N THR A 120 15.83 43.79 15.84
CA THR A 120 15.06 45.04 15.89
C THR A 120 15.85 46.21 15.29
N MET A 121 17.14 46.32 15.60
CA MET A 121 18.00 47.37 15.02
C MET A 121 18.14 47.21 13.49
N ALA A 122 18.27 45.97 13.00
CA ALA A 122 18.33 45.70 11.56
C ALA A 122 17.05 46.17 10.83
N ILE A 123 15.88 45.98 11.43
CA ILE A 123 14.61 46.50 10.86
C ILE A 123 14.58 48.02 10.88
N PHE A 124 15.07 48.66 11.95
CA PHE A 124 15.14 50.12 11.98
C PHE A 124 16.03 50.64 10.85
N GLU A 125 17.19 50.03 10.62
CA GLU A 125 18.08 50.39 9.52
C GLU A 125 17.43 50.18 8.15
N GLU A 126 16.74 49.05 7.93
CA GLU A 126 16.02 48.73 6.68
C GLU A 126 14.97 49.80 6.32
N HIS A 127 14.33 50.40 7.31
CA HIS A 127 13.33 51.45 7.13
C HIS A 127 13.90 52.88 7.19
N GLY A 128 15.22 53.07 7.20
CA GLY A 128 15.84 54.41 7.18
C GLY A 128 16.02 55.04 8.56
N GLY A 129 16.09 54.21 9.61
CA GLY A 129 16.30 54.60 10.99
C GLY A 129 15.02 54.60 11.83
N ARG A 130 15.21 54.74 13.15
CA ARG A 130 14.12 54.65 14.14
C ARG A 130 12.96 55.62 13.89
N HIS A 131 13.24 56.86 13.47
CA HIS A 131 12.19 57.85 13.19
C HIS A 131 11.31 57.47 12.00
N ALA A 132 11.91 56.92 10.94
CA ALA A 132 11.17 56.47 9.77
C ALA A 132 10.34 55.21 10.08
N TRP A 133 10.87 54.32 10.93
CA TRP A 133 10.11 53.20 11.50
C TRP A 133 8.90 53.68 12.32
N GLU A 134 9.10 54.62 13.25
CA GLU A 134 8.03 55.15 14.12
C GLU A 134 6.92 55.85 13.32
N ALA A 135 7.24 56.36 12.12
CA ALA A 135 6.28 56.94 11.19
C ALA A 135 5.47 55.92 10.38
N LEU A 136 5.82 54.62 10.41
CA LEU A 136 5.05 53.57 9.73
C LEU A 136 3.68 53.37 10.39
N PRO A 137 2.64 52.96 9.64
CA PRO A 137 1.37 52.57 10.24
C PRO A 137 1.55 51.45 11.27
N ALA A 138 0.77 51.49 12.36
CA ALA A 138 0.87 50.51 13.45
C ALA A 138 0.73 49.06 13.00
N GLU A 139 -0.11 48.80 11.99
CA GLU A 139 -0.27 47.47 11.39
C GLU A 139 1.03 46.96 10.74
N ILE A 140 1.76 47.85 10.04
CA ILE A 140 3.03 47.53 9.40
C ILE A 140 4.10 47.26 10.47
N GLN A 141 4.17 48.11 11.49
CA GLN A 141 5.08 47.91 12.63
C GLN A 141 4.82 46.57 13.33
N ALA A 142 3.55 46.24 13.57
CA ALA A 142 3.16 44.98 14.21
C ALA A 142 3.57 43.75 13.39
N ARG A 143 3.44 43.79 12.05
CA ARG A 143 3.91 42.69 11.18
C ARG A 143 5.43 42.51 11.27
N HIS A 144 6.19 43.59 11.15
CA HIS A 144 7.65 43.52 11.25
C HIS A 144 8.11 43.07 12.65
N GLN A 145 7.46 43.52 13.72
CA GLN A 145 7.72 43.03 15.09
C GLN A 145 7.40 41.53 15.23
N HIS A 146 6.32 41.06 14.61
CA HIS A 146 5.99 39.64 14.55
C HIS A 146 7.07 38.85 13.77
N ASP A 147 7.62 39.41 12.69
CA ASP A 147 8.70 38.79 11.93
C ASP A 147 10.02 38.72 12.73
N VAL A 148 10.37 39.76 13.49
CA VAL A 148 11.49 39.73 14.45
C VAL A 148 11.27 38.62 15.45
N ARG A 149 10.10 38.58 16.07
CA ARG A 149 9.77 37.56 17.07
C ARG A 149 9.93 36.15 16.50
N ASN A 150 9.49 35.90 15.28
CA ASN A 150 9.66 34.60 14.62
C ASN A 150 11.12 34.27 14.30
N LYS A 151 11.90 35.24 13.82
CA LYS A 151 13.35 35.07 13.59
C LYS A 151 14.08 34.73 14.89
N CYS A 152 13.80 35.48 15.97
CA CYS A 152 14.37 35.21 17.29
C CYS A 152 13.93 33.84 17.83
N ALA A 153 12.66 33.46 17.62
CA ALA A 153 12.15 32.15 18.03
C ALA A 153 12.92 31.02 17.35
N ILE A 154 13.23 31.09 16.05
CA ILE A 154 14.04 30.07 15.37
C ILE A 154 15.43 29.97 16.03
N LYS A 155 16.09 31.11 16.27
CA LYS A 155 17.45 31.16 16.82
C LYS A 155 17.50 30.59 18.25
N HIS A 156 16.65 31.08 19.13
CA HIS A 156 16.61 30.63 20.53
C HIS A 156 16.06 29.21 20.64
N GLY A 157 15.06 28.86 19.83
CA GLY A 157 14.54 27.50 19.74
C GLY A 157 15.59 26.48 19.35
N GLN A 158 16.50 26.83 18.43
CA GLN A 158 17.61 25.94 18.07
C GLN A 158 18.58 25.76 19.24
N THR A 159 18.87 26.84 19.98
CA THR A 159 19.69 26.74 21.21
C THR A 159 19.03 25.85 22.25
N VAL A 160 17.72 26.01 22.48
CA VAL A 160 16.96 25.14 23.39
C VAL A 160 17.03 23.70 22.92
N TRP A 161 16.79 23.46 21.62
CA TRP A 161 16.87 22.14 21.01
C TRP A 161 18.24 21.49 21.21
N ASP A 162 19.33 22.22 20.98
CA ASP A 162 20.69 21.69 21.07
C ASP A 162 21.07 21.33 22.52
N LEU A 163 20.49 22.03 23.50
CA LEU A 163 20.65 21.76 24.92
C LEU A 163 19.77 20.61 25.44
N LEU A 164 18.81 20.12 24.65
CA LEU A 164 17.97 19.00 25.08
C LEU A 164 18.81 17.73 25.26
N PRO A 165 18.52 16.93 26.30
CA PRO A 165 19.01 15.56 26.43
C PRO A 165 18.70 14.71 25.19
N ASP A 166 19.56 13.73 24.88
CA ASP A 166 19.42 12.92 23.66
C ASP A 166 18.14 12.08 23.64
N ASP A 167 17.67 11.61 24.78
CA ASP A 167 16.38 10.92 24.94
C ASP A 167 15.19 11.84 24.59
N GLN A 168 15.24 13.11 25.01
CA GLN A 168 14.22 14.09 24.66
C GLN A 168 14.28 14.47 23.18
N LYS A 169 15.48 14.69 22.63
CA LYS A 169 15.66 14.92 21.19
C LYS A 169 15.12 13.75 20.39
N GLN A 170 15.36 12.51 20.83
CA GLN A 170 14.83 11.32 20.18
C GLN A 170 13.30 11.31 20.26
N GLN A 171 12.69 11.57 21.41
CA GLN A 171 11.24 11.65 21.55
C GLN A 171 10.60 12.71 20.62
N TYR A 172 11.19 13.90 20.54
CA TYR A 172 10.70 14.97 19.64
C TYR A 172 10.99 14.72 18.17
N SER A 173 12.09 14.04 17.85
CA SER A 173 12.48 13.74 16.46
C SER A 173 11.75 12.52 15.92
N THR A 174 11.27 11.63 16.78
CA THR A 174 10.63 10.39 16.35
C THR A 174 9.26 10.68 15.78
N MET A 175 9.15 10.53 14.45
CA MET A 175 7.89 10.42 13.73
C MET A 175 7.82 9.02 13.16
N ILE A 176 6.74 8.31 13.42
CA ILE A 176 6.62 6.92 12.97
C ILE A 176 6.19 6.90 11.51
N ARG A 177 7.03 6.36 10.64
CA ARG A 177 6.57 5.83 9.35
C ARG A 177 6.14 4.39 9.54
N ALA A 178 4.98 4.05 9.00
CA ALA A 178 4.51 2.67 8.92
C ALA A 178 4.01 2.39 7.49
N GLY A 179 4.28 1.19 6.99
CA GLY A 179 3.87 0.77 5.67
C GLY A 179 2.53 0.04 5.67
N CYS A 180 1.72 0.26 4.63
CA CYS A 180 0.40 -0.34 4.46
C CYS A 180 0.47 -1.89 4.43
N GLY A 181 -0.28 -2.56 5.29
CA GLY A 181 -0.29 -4.02 5.43
C GLY A 181 -0.61 -4.78 4.14
N PRO A 182 -1.74 -4.49 3.46
CA PRO A 182 -2.06 -5.12 2.17
C PRO A 182 -0.94 -5.01 1.13
N HIS A 183 -0.20 -3.90 1.10
CA HIS A 183 0.96 -3.73 0.21
C HIS A 183 2.17 -4.58 0.63
N LYS A 184 2.37 -4.85 1.94
CA LYS A 184 3.39 -5.81 2.40
C LYS A 184 3.11 -7.20 1.84
N LEU A 185 1.85 -7.65 1.91
CA LEU A 185 1.44 -8.92 1.31
C LEU A 185 1.69 -8.92 -0.20
N LEU A 186 1.22 -7.88 -0.90
CA LEU A 186 1.38 -7.76 -2.34
C LEU A 186 2.85 -7.84 -2.78
N ASN A 187 3.72 -7.05 -2.16
CA ASN A 187 5.13 -7.01 -2.53
C ASN A 187 5.86 -8.29 -2.12
N THR A 188 5.42 -8.96 -1.04
CA THR A 188 5.95 -10.27 -0.67
C THR A 188 5.64 -11.33 -1.71
N VAL A 189 4.48 -11.27 -2.36
CA VAL A 189 4.13 -12.18 -3.47
C VAL A 189 5.07 -11.96 -4.67
N VAL A 190 5.46 -10.72 -4.93
CA VAL A 190 6.49 -10.42 -5.96
C VAL A 190 7.83 -11.05 -5.56
N ALA A 191 8.24 -10.97 -4.29
CA ALA A 191 9.45 -11.61 -3.79
C ALA A 191 9.39 -13.15 -3.90
N LEU A 192 8.23 -13.75 -3.60
CA LEU A 192 7.95 -15.17 -3.78
C LEU A 192 8.14 -15.59 -5.25
N MET A 193 7.50 -14.89 -6.18
CA MET A 193 7.61 -15.22 -7.62
C MET A 193 9.03 -15.02 -8.15
N LYS A 194 9.74 -13.99 -7.68
CA LYS A 194 11.16 -13.78 -8.02
C LYS A 194 12.03 -14.95 -7.55
N ALA A 195 11.79 -15.49 -6.36
CA ALA A 195 12.53 -16.64 -5.85
C ALA A 195 12.25 -17.92 -6.66
N ILE A 196 11.00 -18.11 -7.12
CA ILE A 196 10.67 -19.20 -8.04
C ILE A 196 11.40 -19.05 -9.37
N ARG A 197 11.35 -17.87 -9.99
CA ARG A 197 12.03 -17.63 -11.28
C ARG A 197 13.53 -17.92 -11.23
N LYS A 198 14.17 -17.61 -10.10
CA LYS A 198 15.59 -17.92 -9.88
C LYS A 198 15.90 -19.42 -9.95
N LEU A 199 14.95 -20.30 -9.59
CA LEU A 199 15.14 -21.75 -9.72
C LEU A 199 15.21 -22.22 -11.17
N TYR A 200 14.67 -21.44 -12.11
CA TYR A 200 14.66 -21.77 -13.53
C TYR A 200 15.85 -21.16 -14.29
N GLU A 201 16.73 -20.43 -13.61
CA GLU A 201 17.92 -19.87 -14.24
C GLU A 201 18.84 -21.00 -14.73
N PRO A 202 19.49 -20.86 -15.91
CA PRO A 202 20.25 -21.94 -16.56
C PRO A 202 21.37 -22.56 -15.71
N SER A 203 21.85 -21.86 -14.68
CA SER A 203 22.83 -22.38 -13.72
C SER A 203 22.30 -23.53 -12.86
N ASP A 204 20.98 -23.72 -12.81
CA ASP A 204 20.30 -24.71 -11.98
C ASP A 204 19.56 -25.72 -12.89
N GLN A 205 20.32 -26.52 -13.66
CA GLN A 205 19.86 -27.44 -14.74
C GLN A 205 18.87 -28.56 -14.34
N GLN A 206 18.30 -28.52 -13.14
CA GLN A 206 17.51 -29.61 -12.58
C GLN A 206 16.00 -29.43 -12.71
N ILE A 207 15.50 -28.27 -13.15
CA ILE A 207 14.06 -28.03 -13.31
C ILE A 207 13.77 -27.31 -14.63
N SER A 208 12.77 -27.79 -15.37
CA SER A 208 12.26 -27.11 -16.57
C SER A 208 11.53 -25.82 -16.20
N ALA A 209 11.88 -24.73 -16.90
CA ALA A 209 11.15 -23.47 -16.82
C ALA A 209 9.72 -23.60 -17.37
N PRO A 210 8.78 -22.74 -16.96
CA PRO A 210 7.46 -22.65 -17.56
C PRO A 210 7.50 -22.43 -19.06
N CYS A 211 6.49 -22.97 -19.76
CA CYS A 211 6.34 -22.72 -21.19
C CYS A 211 6.16 -21.22 -21.49
N LEU A 212 6.70 -20.77 -22.62
CA LEU A 212 6.55 -19.39 -23.06
C LEU A 212 5.11 -19.10 -23.47
N LEU A 213 4.61 -17.94 -23.08
CA LEU A 213 3.25 -17.47 -23.41
C LEU A 213 3.32 -16.17 -24.24
N PRO A 214 3.87 -16.23 -25.47
CA PRO A 214 4.20 -15.05 -26.27
C PRO A 214 2.96 -14.32 -26.77
N ASN A 215 3.06 -13.02 -26.98
CA ASN A 215 2.04 -12.29 -27.76
C ASN A 215 2.04 -12.75 -29.24
N ALA A 216 1.03 -12.38 -30.02
CA ALA A 216 0.87 -12.88 -31.40
C ALA A 216 2.05 -12.54 -32.33
N THR A 217 2.64 -11.35 -32.17
CA THR A 217 3.82 -10.91 -32.93
C THR A 217 5.03 -11.76 -32.57
N LEU A 218 5.29 -11.94 -31.28
CA LEU A 218 6.39 -12.77 -30.78
C LEU A 218 6.22 -14.24 -31.17
N ALA A 219 4.99 -14.75 -31.14
CA ALA A 219 4.68 -16.12 -31.57
C ALA A 219 5.03 -16.33 -33.05
N ALA A 220 4.76 -15.34 -33.92
CA ALA A 220 5.13 -15.39 -35.33
C ALA A 220 6.66 -15.37 -35.52
N VAL A 221 7.39 -14.57 -34.75
CA VAL A 221 8.85 -14.51 -34.79
C VAL A 221 9.48 -15.83 -34.32
N ILE A 222 8.99 -16.39 -33.21
CA ILE A 222 9.42 -17.71 -32.71
C ILE A 222 9.14 -18.80 -33.76
N GLY A 223 7.95 -18.78 -34.38
CA GLY A 223 7.58 -19.73 -35.43
C GLY A 223 8.39 -19.61 -36.72
N ALA A 224 8.96 -18.43 -37.01
CA ALA A 224 9.81 -18.18 -38.17
C ALA A 224 11.29 -18.55 -37.92
N GLY A 225 11.70 -18.86 -36.69
CA GLY A 225 13.08 -19.19 -36.33
C GLY A 225 14.00 -17.98 -36.13
N ASP A 226 13.47 -16.76 -36.18
CA ASP A 226 14.23 -15.49 -36.17
C ASP A 226 14.39 -14.91 -34.76
N GLY A 227 14.98 -15.73 -33.87
CA GLY A 227 14.92 -15.53 -32.42
C GLY A 227 15.81 -14.45 -31.78
N ASP A 228 16.63 -13.71 -32.52
CA ASP A 228 17.75 -12.96 -31.92
C ASP A 228 17.53 -11.43 -31.82
N GLY A 229 16.30 -10.93 -31.92
CA GLY A 229 15.99 -9.51 -31.71
C GLY A 229 15.86 -9.11 -30.22
N ASP A 230 16.31 -7.91 -29.83
CA ASP A 230 16.24 -7.40 -28.45
C ASP A 230 14.82 -7.45 -27.83
N GLY A 231 13.78 -7.16 -28.62
CA GLY A 231 12.38 -7.25 -28.16
C GLY A 231 11.86 -8.68 -27.95
N VAL A 232 12.55 -9.68 -28.51
CA VAL A 232 12.28 -11.11 -28.30
C VAL A 232 12.87 -11.56 -26.96
N VAL A 233 13.99 -10.97 -26.52
CA VAL A 233 14.67 -11.31 -25.26
C VAL A 233 13.90 -10.82 -24.03
N GLU A 234 13.31 -9.62 -24.07
CA GLU A 234 12.51 -9.09 -22.93
C GLU A 234 11.21 -9.87 -22.69
N ASP A 235 10.51 -10.34 -23.73
CA ASP A 235 9.22 -11.05 -23.60
C ASP A 235 9.38 -12.59 -23.57
N ARG A 236 10.59 -13.13 -23.84
CA ARG A 236 11.01 -14.52 -23.58
C ARG A 236 10.99 -14.91 -22.09
N GLY A 237 10.82 -13.96 -21.18
CA GLY A 237 10.65 -14.23 -19.75
C GLY A 237 9.19 -14.38 -19.29
N SER A 238 8.20 -14.27 -20.19
CA SER A 238 6.81 -14.05 -19.78
C SER A 238 5.95 -15.31 -19.63
N GLY A 239 6.52 -16.50 -19.39
CA GLY A 239 5.77 -17.72 -19.09
C GLY A 239 5.18 -17.79 -17.66
N GLY A 240 4.63 -18.93 -17.30
CA GLY A 240 4.26 -19.25 -15.90
C GLY A 240 2.92 -18.69 -15.43
N ALA A 241 2.65 -18.86 -14.13
CA ALA A 241 1.37 -18.60 -13.50
C ALA A 241 0.94 -17.13 -13.60
N GLU A 242 1.86 -16.19 -13.39
CA GLU A 242 1.52 -14.75 -13.43
C GLU A 242 1.01 -14.31 -14.80
N LYS A 243 1.71 -14.70 -15.88
CA LYS A 243 1.26 -14.38 -17.23
C LYS A 243 -0.01 -15.15 -17.59
N PHE A 244 -0.08 -16.44 -17.25
CA PHE A 244 -1.28 -17.23 -17.46
C PHE A 244 -2.52 -16.57 -16.84
N LEU A 245 -2.44 -16.18 -15.56
CA LEU A 245 -3.53 -15.51 -14.85
C LEU A 245 -3.88 -14.16 -15.48
N PHE A 246 -2.87 -13.39 -15.93
CA PHE A 246 -3.10 -12.16 -16.68
C PHE A 246 -3.88 -12.40 -17.99
N LEU A 247 -3.49 -13.42 -18.77
CA LEU A 247 -4.17 -13.79 -20.02
C LEU A 247 -5.60 -14.26 -19.75
N LEU A 248 -5.80 -15.06 -18.70
CA LEU A 248 -7.13 -15.53 -18.28
C LEU A 248 -8.05 -14.35 -17.91
N SER A 249 -7.50 -13.35 -17.23
CA SER A 249 -8.20 -12.08 -16.88
C SER A 249 -8.63 -11.32 -18.11
N HIS A 250 -7.72 -11.22 -19.07
CA HIS A 250 -7.97 -10.52 -20.31
C HIS A 250 -9.08 -11.21 -21.12
N ASP A 251 -9.04 -12.54 -21.23
CA ASP A 251 -10.00 -13.29 -22.04
C ASP A 251 -11.42 -13.30 -21.43
N PHE A 252 -11.53 -13.44 -20.11
CA PHE A 252 -12.83 -13.60 -19.43
C PHE A 252 -13.37 -12.32 -18.78
N LYS A 253 -12.55 -11.29 -18.56
CA LYS A 253 -12.93 -10.09 -17.79
C LYS A 253 -12.54 -8.76 -18.43
N SER A 254 -12.18 -8.75 -19.72
CA SER A 254 -11.84 -7.53 -20.44
C SER A 254 -12.95 -6.46 -20.38
N MET A 255 -12.54 -5.20 -20.25
CA MET A 255 -13.44 -4.03 -20.31
C MET A 255 -14.06 -3.84 -21.69
N ASN A 256 -13.51 -4.48 -22.73
CA ASN A 256 -14.08 -4.46 -24.06
C ASN A 256 -15.05 -5.63 -24.22
N HIS A 257 -16.33 -5.37 -23.97
CA HIS A 257 -17.42 -6.32 -24.11
C HIS A 257 -17.54 -6.96 -25.50
N LYS A 258 -16.90 -6.38 -26.54
CA LYS A 258 -16.87 -6.95 -27.90
C LYS A 258 -15.85 -8.08 -28.07
N HIS A 259 -14.88 -8.21 -27.17
CA HIS A 259 -13.81 -9.21 -27.26
C HIS A 259 -13.76 -10.13 -26.02
N ALA A 260 -14.38 -9.75 -24.91
CA ALA A 260 -14.41 -10.56 -23.70
C ALA A 260 -15.37 -11.74 -23.88
N LYS A 261 -14.90 -12.97 -23.64
CA LYS A 261 -15.73 -14.19 -23.66
C LYS A 261 -16.48 -14.42 -22.35
N GLY A 262 -16.46 -13.42 -21.45
CA GLY A 262 -16.88 -13.55 -20.06
C GLY A 262 -18.33 -14.00 -19.88
N ASP A 263 -19.26 -13.49 -20.69
CA ASP A 263 -20.69 -13.84 -20.54
C ASP A 263 -20.96 -15.27 -21.02
N HIS A 264 -20.39 -15.69 -22.14
CA HIS A 264 -20.49 -17.06 -22.62
C HIS A 264 -19.85 -18.05 -21.65
N TYR A 265 -18.68 -17.71 -21.10
CA TYR A 265 -18.01 -18.52 -20.10
C TYR A 265 -18.85 -18.63 -18.82
N ARG A 266 -19.49 -17.55 -18.36
CA ARG A 266 -20.41 -17.59 -17.21
C ARG A 266 -21.59 -18.50 -17.45
N ILE A 267 -22.18 -18.46 -18.65
CA ILE A 267 -23.30 -19.34 -19.02
C ILE A 267 -22.84 -20.80 -19.02
N PHE A 268 -21.69 -21.10 -19.63
CA PHE A 268 -21.11 -22.44 -19.61
C PHE A 268 -20.88 -22.95 -18.18
N MET A 269 -20.21 -22.17 -17.34
CA MET A 269 -19.95 -22.53 -15.95
C MET A 269 -21.23 -22.69 -15.14
N ALA A 270 -22.23 -21.82 -15.33
CA ALA A 270 -23.53 -21.97 -14.68
C ALA A 270 -24.25 -23.25 -15.10
N SER A 271 -24.19 -23.62 -16.39
CA SER A 271 -24.78 -24.87 -16.89
C SER A 271 -24.11 -26.11 -16.29
N ARG A 272 -22.80 -26.03 -16.02
CA ARG A 272 -21.99 -27.11 -15.43
C ARG A 272 -22.22 -27.26 -13.93
N HIS A 273 -22.41 -26.14 -13.22
CA HIS A 273 -22.40 -26.07 -11.76
C HIS A 273 -23.79 -25.71 -11.18
N GLY A 274 -24.85 -26.32 -11.71
CA GLY A 274 -26.19 -26.29 -11.09
C GLY A 274 -26.90 -24.92 -11.15
N GLY A 275 -26.67 -24.15 -12.22
CA GLY A 275 -27.28 -22.84 -12.44
C GLY A 275 -26.53 -21.66 -11.82
N VAL A 276 -25.41 -21.91 -11.13
CA VAL A 276 -24.59 -20.87 -10.50
C VAL A 276 -23.21 -20.86 -11.12
N CYS A 277 -22.82 -19.74 -11.75
CA CYS A 277 -21.44 -19.54 -12.17
C CYS A 277 -20.58 -19.22 -10.94
N PRO A 278 -19.49 -19.96 -10.69
CA PRO A 278 -18.51 -19.59 -9.70
C PRO A 278 -17.98 -18.18 -9.96
N ALA A 279 -17.78 -17.39 -8.91
CA ALA A 279 -17.29 -16.02 -9.05
C ALA A 279 -15.89 -16.01 -9.66
N ILE A 280 -15.74 -15.43 -10.86
CA ILE A 280 -14.46 -15.29 -11.54
C ILE A 280 -13.65 -14.19 -10.84
N PRO A 281 -12.49 -14.52 -10.22
CA PRO A 281 -11.67 -13.53 -9.53
C PRO A 281 -11.20 -12.40 -10.46
N ASP A 282 -10.83 -11.26 -9.89
CA ASP A 282 -10.03 -10.28 -10.63
C ASP A 282 -8.59 -10.79 -10.64
N PHE A 283 -8.05 -11.22 -11.78
CA PHE A 283 -6.65 -11.65 -11.86
C PHE A 283 -5.75 -10.49 -12.32
N GLN A 284 -5.56 -9.49 -11.45
CA GLN A 284 -4.73 -8.32 -11.74
C GLN A 284 -3.55 -8.23 -10.77
N PRO A 285 -2.30 -8.28 -11.24
CA PRO A 285 -1.11 -8.27 -10.36
C PRO A 285 -1.06 -7.08 -9.38
N SER A 286 -1.75 -5.98 -9.66
CA SER A 286 -1.80 -4.80 -8.78
C SER A 286 -2.90 -4.86 -7.70
N ARG A 287 -3.67 -5.95 -7.61
CA ARG A 287 -4.74 -6.12 -6.61
C ARG A 287 -4.36 -7.14 -5.55
N TYR A 288 -4.59 -6.82 -4.28
CA TYR A 288 -4.33 -7.71 -3.16
C TYR A 288 -5.08 -9.04 -3.30
N GLY A 289 -4.40 -10.16 -3.09
CA GLY A 289 -5.02 -11.50 -3.12
C GLY A 289 -5.34 -12.06 -4.50
N SER A 290 -5.32 -11.24 -5.55
CA SER A 290 -5.80 -11.57 -6.90
C SER A 290 -5.11 -12.77 -7.54
N LEU A 291 -3.79 -12.86 -7.42
CA LEU A 291 -3.02 -13.96 -8.01
C LEU A 291 -3.28 -15.27 -7.26
N GLN A 292 -3.43 -15.21 -5.93
CA GLN A 292 -3.70 -16.39 -5.12
C GLN A 292 -5.11 -16.93 -5.38
N ASP A 293 -6.11 -16.04 -5.39
CA ASP A 293 -7.49 -16.39 -5.70
C ASP A 293 -7.61 -16.86 -7.16
N GLY A 294 -6.82 -16.26 -8.06
CA GLY A 294 -6.70 -16.68 -9.44
C GLY A 294 -6.14 -18.07 -9.61
N ALA A 295 -5.06 -18.37 -8.90
CA ALA A 295 -4.46 -19.69 -8.90
C ALA A 295 -5.43 -20.75 -8.35
N ARG A 296 -6.09 -20.46 -7.22
CA ARG A 296 -7.13 -21.33 -6.64
C ARG A 296 -8.25 -21.61 -7.64
N TYR A 297 -8.81 -20.58 -8.26
CA TYR A 297 -9.86 -20.71 -9.26
C TYR A 297 -9.41 -21.56 -10.45
N SER A 298 -8.22 -21.29 -10.98
CA SER A 298 -7.68 -21.96 -12.16
C SER A 298 -7.40 -23.44 -11.93
N LEU A 299 -6.92 -23.80 -10.73
CA LEU A 299 -6.72 -25.20 -10.35
C LEU A 299 -8.05 -25.94 -10.21
N ARG A 300 -9.00 -25.36 -9.47
CA ARG A 300 -10.31 -25.96 -9.21
C ARG A 300 -11.12 -26.20 -10.48
N TYR A 301 -11.10 -25.25 -11.40
CA TYR A 301 -11.88 -25.31 -12.64
C TYR A 301 -11.00 -25.60 -13.86
N ARG A 302 -9.81 -26.20 -13.67
CA ARG A 302 -8.85 -26.49 -14.74
C ARG A 302 -9.51 -27.20 -15.92
N ASN A 303 -10.20 -28.30 -15.65
CA ASN A 303 -10.81 -29.12 -16.68
C ASN A 303 -11.97 -28.40 -17.37
N ASP A 304 -12.77 -27.65 -16.62
CA ASP A 304 -13.85 -26.83 -17.19
C ASP A 304 -13.30 -25.73 -18.11
N ILE A 305 -12.20 -25.07 -17.72
CA ILE A 305 -11.54 -24.05 -18.57
C ILE A 305 -11.00 -24.68 -19.86
N ILE A 306 -10.36 -25.85 -19.75
CA ILE A 306 -9.86 -26.60 -20.93
C ILE A 306 -11.03 -26.97 -21.85
N GLU A 307 -12.09 -27.57 -21.30
CA GLU A 307 -13.30 -27.99 -22.03
C GLU A 307 -13.94 -26.80 -22.74
N TYR A 308 -14.13 -25.68 -22.02
CA TYR A 308 -14.69 -24.45 -22.58
C TYR A 308 -13.90 -23.96 -23.79
N LEU A 309 -12.57 -23.87 -23.66
CA LEU A 309 -11.71 -23.37 -24.74
C LEU A 309 -11.62 -24.33 -25.92
N GLN A 310 -11.61 -25.64 -25.67
CA GLN A 310 -11.47 -26.64 -26.72
C GLN A 310 -12.77 -26.93 -27.47
N GLN A 311 -13.93 -26.87 -26.79
CA GLN A 311 -15.20 -27.36 -27.33
C GLN A 311 -16.21 -26.24 -27.57
N HIS A 312 -16.34 -25.29 -26.64
CA HIS A 312 -17.39 -24.27 -26.71
C HIS A 312 -16.95 -23.01 -27.45
N VAL A 313 -15.73 -22.51 -27.20
CA VAL A 313 -15.24 -21.30 -27.86
C VAL A 313 -15.15 -21.47 -29.38
N LYS A 314 -14.85 -22.68 -29.86
CA LYS A 314 -14.80 -22.97 -31.30
C LYS A 314 -16.17 -22.83 -31.97
N GLN A 315 -17.23 -23.27 -31.29
CA GLN A 315 -18.62 -23.14 -31.79
C GLN A 315 -19.09 -21.69 -31.86
N LEU A 316 -18.50 -20.80 -31.07
CA LEU A 316 -18.82 -19.36 -31.06
C LEU A 316 -18.11 -18.58 -32.17
N LYS A 317 -17.24 -19.22 -32.95
CA LYS A 317 -16.39 -18.57 -33.96
C LYS A 317 -16.75 -19.03 -35.36
N SER A 318 -16.44 -18.17 -36.33
CA SER A 318 -16.47 -18.52 -37.76
C SER A 318 -15.31 -19.42 -38.19
N THR A 319 -14.30 -19.59 -37.34
CA THR A 319 -13.12 -20.43 -37.57
C THR A 319 -12.96 -21.46 -36.46
N ASP A 320 -12.69 -22.71 -36.81
CA ASP A 320 -12.48 -23.82 -35.85
C ASP A 320 -11.11 -23.79 -35.14
N THR A 321 -10.39 -22.67 -35.22
CA THR A 321 -9.04 -22.50 -34.69
C THR A 321 -8.99 -21.60 -33.47
N ASN A 322 -8.16 -22.01 -32.50
CA ASN A 322 -7.86 -21.20 -31.34
C ASN A 322 -6.96 -20.01 -31.73
N ASN A 323 -7.26 -18.84 -31.18
CA ASN A 323 -6.40 -17.67 -31.31
C ASN A 323 -5.16 -17.82 -30.41
N ASN A 324 -4.21 -16.89 -30.53
CA ASN A 324 -2.95 -16.95 -29.79
C ASN A 324 -3.16 -16.98 -28.26
N THR A 325 -4.06 -16.14 -27.72
CA THR A 325 -4.36 -16.10 -26.28
C THR A 325 -4.92 -17.42 -25.77
N GLU A 326 -5.87 -18.02 -26.49
CA GLU A 326 -6.47 -19.30 -26.11
C GLU A 326 -5.47 -20.45 -26.19
N LYS A 327 -4.60 -20.47 -27.21
CA LYS A 327 -3.49 -21.42 -27.31
C LYS A 327 -2.56 -21.29 -26.11
N ASN A 328 -2.17 -20.07 -25.75
CA ASN A 328 -1.33 -19.82 -24.58
C ASN A 328 -1.99 -20.30 -23.28
N ILE A 329 -3.28 -20.01 -23.08
CA ILE A 329 -4.03 -20.47 -21.90
C ILE A 329 -4.05 -22.01 -21.83
N LEU A 330 -4.32 -22.68 -22.95
CA LEU A 330 -4.30 -24.14 -23.04
C LEU A 330 -2.90 -24.73 -22.80
N SER A 331 -1.85 -24.12 -23.35
CA SER A 331 -0.46 -24.53 -23.12
C SER A 331 -0.10 -24.44 -21.64
N ALA A 332 -0.44 -23.31 -20.99
CA ALA A 332 -0.19 -23.10 -19.56
C ALA A 332 -0.92 -24.11 -18.67
N LEU A 333 -2.17 -24.45 -18.98
CA LEU A 333 -2.96 -25.43 -18.20
C LEU A 333 -2.47 -26.87 -18.35
N ASN A 334 -1.60 -27.15 -19.33
CA ASN A 334 -0.96 -28.45 -19.52
C ASN A 334 0.54 -28.43 -19.18
N ASP A 335 1.08 -27.28 -18.78
CA ASP A 335 2.49 -27.11 -18.46
C ASP A 335 2.76 -27.37 -16.97
N SER A 336 3.60 -28.34 -16.67
CA SER A 336 3.85 -28.79 -15.30
C SER A 336 4.46 -27.69 -14.41
N ALA A 337 5.34 -26.85 -14.95
CA ALA A 337 5.95 -25.77 -14.20
C ALA A 337 4.93 -24.67 -13.87
N THR A 338 4.08 -24.28 -14.84
CA THR A 338 2.97 -23.34 -14.61
C THR A 338 1.97 -23.87 -13.58
N LEU A 339 1.56 -25.14 -13.67
CA LEU A 339 0.68 -25.76 -12.67
C LEU A 339 1.32 -25.79 -11.28
N THR A 340 2.62 -26.07 -11.21
CA THR A 340 3.36 -26.03 -9.94
C THR A 340 3.35 -24.63 -9.32
N GLU A 341 3.60 -23.58 -10.11
CA GLU A 341 3.52 -22.19 -9.64
C GLU A 341 2.11 -21.83 -9.13
N LEU A 342 1.05 -22.27 -9.84
CA LEU A 342 -0.33 -22.06 -9.41
C LEU A 342 -0.60 -22.74 -8.06
N VAL A 343 -0.15 -23.98 -7.88
CA VAL A 343 -0.29 -24.69 -6.59
C VAL A 343 0.40 -23.91 -5.46
N VAL A 344 1.60 -23.40 -5.69
CA VAL A 344 2.34 -22.63 -4.69
C VAL A 344 1.61 -21.32 -4.34
N LEU A 345 1.10 -20.59 -5.34
CA LEU A 345 0.31 -19.37 -5.12
C LEU A 345 -0.99 -19.66 -4.34
N ALA A 346 -1.69 -20.75 -4.67
CA ALA A 346 -2.90 -21.17 -3.98
C ALA A 346 -2.62 -21.55 -2.51
N ARG A 347 -1.53 -22.30 -2.25
CA ARG A 347 -1.05 -22.61 -0.89
C ARG A 347 -0.71 -21.34 -0.11
N TYR A 348 0.05 -20.43 -0.71
CA TYR A 348 0.42 -19.17 -0.06
C TYR A 348 -0.81 -18.34 0.30
N GLY A 349 -1.81 -18.24 -0.59
CA GLY A 349 -3.07 -17.57 -0.30
C GLY A 349 -3.85 -18.20 0.85
N THR A 350 -3.90 -19.52 0.88
CA THR A 350 -4.65 -20.29 1.89
C THR A 350 -3.98 -20.22 3.27
N TYR A 351 -2.66 -20.37 3.32
CA TYR A 351 -1.91 -20.48 4.57
C TYR A 351 -1.50 -19.14 5.15
N ILE A 352 -1.17 -18.15 4.31
CA ILE A 352 -0.62 -16.86 4.75
C ILE A 352 -1.53 -15.71 4.30
N GLY A 353 -1.78 -15.60 3.00
CA GLY A 353 -2.35 -14.40 2.40
C GLY A 353 -3.73 -14.03 2.95
N ARG A 354 -4.71 -14.93 2.88
CA ARG A 354 -6.06 -14.69 3.38
C ARG A 354 -6.11 -14.57 4.90
N PRO A 355 -5.48 -15.44 5.70
CA PRO A 355 -5.33 -15.24 7.15
C PRO A 355 -4.76 -13.86 7.52
N TYR A 356 -3.69 -13.43 6.84
CA TYR A 356 -3.09 -12.11 7.03
C TYR A 356 -4.09 -11.00 6.74
N MET A 357 -4.73 -11.05 5.57
CA MET A 357 -5.72 -10.04 5.16
C MET A 357 -6.92 -9.98 6.12
N ARG A 358 -7.37 -11.12 6.65
CA ARG A 358 -8.42 -11.18 7.69
C ARG A 358 -7.95 -10.46 8.96
N HIS A 359 -6.74 -10.75 9.43
CA HIS A 359 -6.17 -10.14 10.63
C HIS A 359 -6.03 -8.63 10.52
N ILE A 360 -5.34 -8.14 9.48
CA ILE A 360 -5.08 -6.71 9.30
C ILE A 360 -6.33 -5.89 8.94
N ARG A 361 -7.44 -6.55 8.54
CA ARG A 361 -8.74 -5.93 8.28
C ARG A 361 -9.83 -6.33 9.28
N ALA A 362 -9.49 -6.99 10.39
CA ALA A 362 -10.46 -7.58 11.30
C ALA A 362 -11.44 -6.55 11.89
N ASN A 363 -10.99 -5.30 12.04
CA ASN A 363 -11.77 -4.18 12.55
C ASN A 363 -11.64 -2.96 11.65
N SER A 364 -12.48 -1.94 11.89
CA SER A 364 -12.38 -0.66 11.17
C SER A 364 -11.02 0.02 11.34
N ILE A 365 -10.35 -0.23 12.47
CA ILE A 365 -8.98 0.21 12.75
C ILE A 365 -8.23 -0.93 13.43
N VAL A 366 -7.20 -1.45 12.76
CA VAL A 366 -6.20 -2.33 13.37
C VAL A 366 -4.96 -1.47 13.60
N ASN A 367 -4.49 -1.38 14.85
CA ASN A 367 -3.34 -0.52 15.17
C ASN A 367 -2.03 -1.18 14.71
N MET A 368 -1.34 -0.56 13.74
CA MET A 368 -0.08 -1.06 13.20
C MET A 368 1.04 -1.11 14.25
N VAL A 369 1.00 -0.24 15.26
CA VAL A 369 1.99 -0.19 16.35
C VAL A 369 2.05 -1.52 17.12
N SER A 370 0.94 -2.25 17.22
CA SER A 370 0.87 -3.53 17.94
C SER A 370 1.05 -4.77 17.06
N GLN A 371 1.59 -4.63 15.84
CA GLN A 371 1.67 -5.73 14.88
C GLN A 371 3.07 -6.34 14.74
N GLY A 372 4.03 -5.96 15.59
CA GLY A 372 5.42 -6.43 15.52
C GLY A 372 5.54 -7.95 15.61
N GLU A 373 5.09 -8.52 16.74
CA GLU A 373 5.12 -9.98 16.96
C GLU A 373 4.36 -10.75 15.87
N PHE A 374 3.21 -10.22 15.43
CA PHE A 374 2.44 -10.81 14.35
C PHE A 374 3.22 -10.84 13.04
N HIS A 375 3.96 -9.79 12.66
CA HIS A 375 4.75 -9.81 11.43
C HIS A 375 5.97 -10.74 11.54
N LEU A 376 6.59 -10.85 12.72
CA LEU A 376 7.68 -11.80 12.95
C LEU A 376 7.19 -13.26 12.80
N SER A 377 6.02 -13.59 13.35
CA SER A 377 5.47 -14.95 13.25
C SER A 377 5.16 -15.37 11.80
N ILE A 378 4.85 -14.42 10.91
CA ILE A 378 4.68 -14.72 9.48
C ILE A 378 5.98 -15.23 8.84
N VAL A 379 7.11 -14.60 9.18
CA VAL A 379 8.43 -15.01 8.68
C VAL A 379 8.73 -16.44 9.12
N ASP A 380 8.47 -16.75 10.39
CA ASP A 380 8.70 -18.09 10.94
C ASP A 380 7.75 -19.11 10.32
N LYS A 381 6.47 -18.76 10.12
CA LYS A 381 5.52 -19.62 9.41
C LYS A 381 5.97 -19.93 7.98
N CYS A 382 6.48 -18.93 7.26
CA CYS A 382 7.00 -19.15 5.91
C CYS A 382 8.21 -20.11 5.92
N LYS A 383 9.16 -19.92 6.85
CA LYS A 383 10.30 -20.83 7.01
C LYS A 383 9.85 -22.26 7.37
N PHE A 384 8.88 -22.40 8.27
CA PHE A 384 8.32 -23.68 8.66
C PHE A 384 7.72 -24.43 7.45
N ILE A 385 6.90 -23.77 6.65
CA ILE A 385 6.32 -24.38 5.43
C ILE A 385 7.43 -24.75 4.44
N ALA A 386 8.45 -23.91 4.27
CA ALA A 386 9.58 -24.21 3.38
C ALA A 386 10.40 -25.42 3.84
N GLN A 387 10.59 -25.60 5.15
CA GLN A 387 11.32 -26.73 5.73
C GLN A 387 10.55 -28.05 5.57
N ASN A 388 9.22 -27.99 5.60
CA ASN A 388 8.34 -29.17 5.50
C ASN A 388 7.76 -29.35 4.08
N ALA A 389 8.35 -28.72 3.05
CA ALA A 389 7.77 -28.64 1.71
C ALA A 389 7.46 -30.00 1.05
N SER A 390 8.25 -31.03 1.34
CA SER A 390 8.05 -32.40 0.83
C SER A 390 6.90 -33.14 1.52
N ASP A 391 6.58 -32.77 2.76
CA ASP A 391 5.69 -33.51 3.65
C ASP A 391 4.38 -32.74 3.95
N LEU A 392 4.10 -31.63 3.25
CA LEU A 392 2.92 -30.81 3.51
C LEU A 392 1.59 -31.58 3.38
N SER A 393 1.54 -32.58 2.50
CA SER A 393 0.35 -33.43 2.32
C SER A 393 0.14 -34.39 3.50
N THR A 394 1.21 -34.82 4.18
CA THR A 394 1.15 -35.81 5.27
C THR A 394 0.90 -35.19 6.65
N ILE A 395 1.05 -33.87 6.78
CA ILE A 395 0.68 -33.15 8.00
C ILE A 395 -0.82 -33.28 8.25
N THR A 396 -1.18 -33.98 9.33
CA THR A 396 -2.57 -34.28 9.69
C THR A 396 -3.32 -33.05 10.19
N ASP A 397 -2.71 -32.26 11.06
CA ASP A 397 -3.29 -31.02 11.56
C ASP A 397 -2.92 -29.83 10.66
N LYS A 398 -3.77 -29.55 9.67
CA LYS A 398 -3.57 -28.46 8.71
C LYS A 398 -3.61 -27.06 9.32
N ARG A 399 -4.14 -26.90 10.54
CA ARG A 399 -4.11 -25.63 11.28
C ARG A 399 -2.68 -25.20 11.62
N THR A 400 -1.76 -26.16 11.69
CA THR A 400 -0.33 -25.85 11.86
C THR A 400 0.28 -25.15 10.64
N LEU A 401 -0.34 -25.25 9.46
CA LEU A 401 0.11 -24.60 8.23
C LEU A 401 -0.43 -23.18 8.07
N THR A 402 -1.59 -22.87 8.64
CA THR A 402 -2.19 -21.54 8.55
C THR A 402 -1.56 -20.57 9.54
N LEU A 403 -1.50 -19.30 9.15
CA LEU A 403 -0.93 -18.22 9.96
C LEU A 403 -1.75 -17.94 11.23
N ASP A 404 -3.08 -18.03 11.13
CA ASP A 404 -4.01 -17.76 12.22
C ASP A 404 -4.35 -19.02 13.05
N GLY A 405 -3.81 -20.19 12.69
CA GLY A 405 -4.12 -21.45 13.36
C GLY A 405 -5.55 -21.93 13.13
N ALA A 406 -6.27 -21.34 12.18
CA ALA A 406 -7.61 -21.77 11.79
C ALA A 406 -7.54 -22.86 10.72
N ASP A 407 -8.65 -23.56 10.49
CA ASP A 407 -8.74 -24.50 9.38
C ASP A 407 -8.53 -23.78 8.04
N PRO A 408 -7.85 -24.42 7.06
CA PRO A 408 -7.75 -23.88 5.71
C PRO A 408 -9.13 -23.55 5.13
N ASP A 409 -9.26 -22.38 4.53
CA ASP A 409 -10.51 -21.94 3.90
C ASP A 409 -10.75 -22.54 2.50
N ASP A 410 -9.87 -23.46 2.08
CA ASP A 410 -10.01 -24.29 0.89
C ASP A 410 -9.83 -25.75 1.24
N THR A 411 -10.94 -26.43 1.54
CA THR A 411 -10.95 -27.86 1.86
C THR A 411 -10.60 -28.75 0.67
N ASP A 412 -10.79 -28.26 -0.56
CA ASP A 412 -10.64 -29.06 -1.78
C ASP A 412 -9.22 -28.96 -2.35
N LEU A 413 -8.42 -27.97 -1.90
CA LEU A 413 -7.10 -27.69 -2.46
C LEU A 413 -6.15 -28.88 -2.34
N ASP A 414 -6.14 -29.56 -1.20
CA ASP A 414 -5.26 -30.71 -1.00
C ASP A 414 -5.64 -31.88 -1.90
N THR A 415 -6.94 -32.14 -2.12
CA THR A 415 -7.41 -33.15 -3.08
C THR A 415 -6.96 -32.81 -4.49
N ILE A 416 -7.14 -31.56 -4.93
CA ILE A 416 -6.71 -31.12 -6.27
C ILE A 416 -5.20 -31.29 -6.44
N ILE A 417 -4.40 -30.97 -5.42
CA ILE A 417 -2.95 -31.13 -5.46
C ILE A 417 -2.57 -32.62 -5.55
N CYS A 418 -3.26 -33.49 -4.81
CA CYS A 418 -3.05 -34.93 -4.89
C CYS A 418 -3.35 -35.46 -6.29
N ASP A 419 -4.46 -35.05 -6.90
CA ASP A 419 -4.82 -35.47 -8.26
C ASP A 419 -3.76 -35.02 -9.28
N LEU A 420 -3.31 -33.76 -9.22
CA LEU A 420 -2.23 -33.26 -10.07
C LEU A 420 -0.91 -34.01 -9.86
N ALA A 421 -0.60 -34.43 -8.63
CA ALA A 421 0.58 -35.22 -8.33
C ALA A 421 0.48 -36.65 -8.88
N LEU A 422 -0.69 -37.27 -8.78
CA LEU A 422 -0.97 -38.60 -9.36
C LEU A 422 -0.86 -38.59 -10.90
N GLU A 423 -1.27 -37.50 -11.54
CA GLU A 423 -1.09 -37.27 -12.98
C GLU A 423 0.34 -36.87 -13.36
N ASN A 424 1.27 -36.80 -12.40
CA ASN A 424 2.65 -36.33 -12.57
C ASN A 424 2.75 -34.92 -13.21
N LEU A 425 1.76 -34.07 -12.96
CA LEU A 425 1.70 -32.70 -13.49
C LEU A 425 2.45 -31.68 -12.62
N VAL A 426 2.85 -32.04 -11.40
CA VAL A 426 3.58 -31.16 -10.47
C VAL A 426 4.83 -31.83 -9.87
N PRO A 427 5.73 -32.40 -10.69
CA PRO A 427 6.85 -33.24 -10.22
C PRO A 427 7.85 -32.49 -9.33
N ASN A 428 7.94 -31.16 -9.47
CA ASN A 428 8.90 -30.32 -8.76
C ASN A 428 8.26 -29.54 -7.59
N LEU A 429 7.05 -29.92 -7.17
CA LEU A 429 6.25 -29.15 -6.21
C LEU A 429 6.97 -28.85 -4.90
N ALA A 430 7.65 -29.84 -4.30
CA ALA A 430 8.36 -29.65 -3.03
C ALA A 430 9.49 -28.60 -3.17
N ARG A 431 10.28 -28.68 -4.24
CA ARG A 431 11.39 -27.77 -4.48
C ARG A 431 10.92 -26.34 -4.76
N VAL A 432 9.90 -26.18 -5.60
CA VAL A 432 9.32 -24.87 -5.92
C VAL A 432 8.64 -24.27 -4.67
N THR A 433 7.91 -25.08 -3.89
CA THR A 433 7.29 -24.64 -2.62
C THR A 433 8.36 -24.12 -1.65
N ARG A 434 9.47 -24.86 -1.47
CA ARG A 434 10.56 -24.44 -0.59
C ARG A 434 11.14 -23.08 -1.00
N ALA A 435 11.50 -22.91 -2.28
CA ALA A 435 12.07 -21.65 -2.76
C ALA A 435 11.09 -20.48 -2.63
N ALA A 436 9.83 -20.71 -2.99
CA ALA A 436 8.77 -19.72 -2.90
C ALA A 436 8.56 -19.19 -1.48
N PHE A 437 8.44 -20.09 -0.50
CA PHE A 437 8.21 -19.70 0.89
C PHE A 437 9.46 -19.09 1.56
N LEU A 438 10.68 -19.48 1.15
CA LEU A 438 11.90 -18.76 1.54
C LEU A 438 11.96 -17.36 0.92
N GLY A 439 11.57 -17.22 -0.34
CA GLY A 439 11.40 -15.93 -1.02
C GLY A 439 10.39 -15.03 -0.30
N ALA A 440 9.25 -15.60 0.11
CA ALA A 440 8.25 -14.90 0.90
C ALA A 440 8.77 -14.50 2.29
N ALA A 441 9.54 -15.37 2.97
CA ALA A 441 10.16 -15.02 4.25
C ALA A 441 11.14 -13.84 4.12
N GLY A 442 11.92 -13.80 3.04
CA GLY A 442 12.78 -12.66 2.71
C GLY A 442 11.98 -11.40 2.39
N GLY A 443 10.90 -11.53 1.62
CA GLY A 443 9.98 -10.44 1.32
C GLY A 443 9.35 -9.83 2.57
N TRP A 444 8.81 -10.66 3.47
CA TRP A 444 8.26 -10.21 4.75
C TRP A 444 9.30 -9.47 5.59
N THR A 445 10.49 -10.07 5.79
CA THR A 445 11.60 -9.42 6.51
C THR A 445 11.90 -8.02 5.96
N HIS A 446 11.93 -7.86 4.63
CA HIS A 446 12.21 -6.58 4.00
C HIS A 446 11.06 -5.56 4.15
N PHE A 447 9.83 -5.98 3.84
CA PHE A 447 8.65 -5.08 3.87
C PHE A 447 8.07 -4.88 5.28
N SER A 448 8.60 -5.58 6.28
CA SER A 448 8.29 -5.41 7.71
C SER A 448 9.47 -4.87 8.51
N ALA A 449 10.46 -4.26 7.85
CA ALA A 449 11.67 -3.75 8.49
C ALA A 449 11.40 -2.69 9.58
N GLU A 450 10.25 -2.03 9.56
CA GLU A 450 9.90 -1.12 10.66
C GLU A 450 9.75 -1.83 12.02
N PHE A 451 9.51 -3.15 12.03
CA PHE A 451 9.40 -3.97 13.23
C PHE A 451 10.69 -4.72 13.59
N LEU A 452 11.78 -4.51 12.85
CA LEU A 452 13.08 -5.15 13.09
C LEU A 452 14.04 -4.18 13.80
N PRO A 453 15.12 -4.66 14.44
CA PRO A 453 16.09 -3.78 15.10
C PRO A 453 16.52 -2.60 14.23
N GLY A 454 16.41 -1.38 14.76
CA GLY A 454 16.65 -0.13 14.03
C GLY A 454 15.46 0.42 13.23
N GLY A 455 14.34 -0.31 13.19
CA GLY A 455 13.07 0.12 12.61
C GLY A 455 12.27 1.08 13.50
N SER A 456 11.38 1.86 12.89
CA SER A 456 10.56 2.89 13.57
C SER A 456 9.55 2.36 14.58
N LEU A 457 9.26 1.06 14.57
CA LEU A 457 8.28 0.38 15.41
C LEU A 457 8.88 -0.79 16.24
N PHE A 458 10.20 -0.95 16.26
CA PHE A 458 10.84 -2.09 16.93
C PHE A 458 10.78 -2.02 18.45
N ASP A 459 11.21 -0.89 19.03
CA ASP A 459 11.31 -0.68 20.47
C ASP A 459 10.41 0.48 20.89
N VAL A 460 9.14 0.37 20.52
CA VAL A 460 8.14 1.37 20.90
C VAL A 460 7.62 1.02 22.28
N GLY A 461 7.95 1.86 23.27
CA GLY A 461 7.51 1.65 24.65
C GLY A 461 5.98 1.60 24.78
N PRO A 462 5.45 0.99 25.86
CA PRO A 462 4.01 0.78 26.08
C PRO A 462 3.19 2.08 26.00
N ASP A 463 3.77 3.21 26.41
CA ASP A 463 3.14 4.53 26.34
C ASP A 463 2.78 4.96 24.92
N LEU A 464 3.49 4.48 23.90
CA LEU A 464 3.20 4.83 22.52
C LEU A 464 1.96 4.12 21.99
N HIS A 465 1.70 2.89 22.45
CA HIS A 465 0.48 2.15 22.11
C HIS A 465 -0.79 2.88 22.55
N HIS A 466 -0.75 3.59 23.69
CA HIS A 466 -1.88 4.38 24.19
C HIS A 466 -2.00 5.76 23.53
N ARG A 467 -0.89 6.32 23.03
CA ARG A 467 -0.85 7.67 22.45
C ARG A 467 -0.98 7.69 20.94
N LEU A 468 -0.77 6.56 20.27
CA LEU A 468 -0.70 6.50 18.82
C LEU A 468 -1.45 5.31 18.24
N VAL A 469 -2.43 5.63 17.39
CA VAL A 469 -3.14 4.66 16.56
C VAL A 469 -2.82 4.93 15.10
N ILE A 470 -2.11 3.99 14.48
CA ILE A 470 -1.82 4.00 13.05
C ILE A 470 -2.67 2.91 12.42
N ASN A 471 -3.53 3.24 11.46
CA ASN A 471 -4.33 2.21 10.81
C ASN A 471 -3.42 1.28 9.98
N ALA A 472 -3.58 -0.03 10.12
CA ALA A 472 -2.77 -1.02 9.41
C ALA A 472 -3.03 -1.02 7.89
N THR A 473 -4.14 -0.42 7.44
CA THR A 473 -4.53 -0.40 6.03
C THR A 473 -4.76 1.01 5.49
N ASN A 474 -4.53 1.16 4.18
CA ASN A 474 -4.89 2.35 3.42
C ASN A 474 -6.31 2.23 2.80
N ASP A 475 -7.11 1.26 3.25
CA ASP A 475 -8.46 1.01 2.76
C ASP A 475 -9.37 2.27 2.84
N PRO A 476 -9.26 3.17 3.84
CA PRO A 476 -10.01 4.42 3.83
C PRO A 476 -9.75 5.29 2.59
N SER A 477 -8.49 5.43 2.18
CA SER A 477 -8.09 6.24 1.03
C SER A 477 -8.48 5.56 -0.29
N GLU A 478 -8.17 4.27 -0.44
CA GLU A 478 -8.53 3.49 -1.62
C GLU A 478 -10.04 3.34 -1.79
N GLY A 479 -10.75 3.08 -0.70
CA GLY A 479 -12.21 3.04 -0.66
C GLY A 479 -12.82 4.39 -1.04
N TYR A 480 -12.18 5.50 -0.67
CA TYR A 480 -12.66 6.83 -1.06
C TYR A 480 -12.47 7.12 -2.55
N LEU A 481 -11.34 6.69 -3.14
CA LEU A 481 -11.13 6.72 -4.60
C LEU A 481 -12.15 5.82 -5.32
N GLY A 482 -12.44 4.64 -4.77
CA GLY A 482 -13.49 3.74 -5.26
C GLY A 482 -14.88 4.38 -5.23
N GLN A 483 -15.23 5.06 -4.12
CA GLN A 483 -16.46 5.82 -4.00
C GLN A 483 -16.55 6.94 -5.04
N LYS A 484 -15.44 7.65 -5.34
CA LYS A 484 -15.43 8.66 -6.41
C LYS A 484 -15.70 8.04 -7.77
N ARG A 485 -15.09 6.89 -8.08
CA ARG A 485 -15.33 6.17 -9.34
C ARG A 485 -16.80 5.81 -9.50
N ILE A 486 -17.45 5.32 -8.44
CA ILE A 486 -18.89 5.02 -8.46
C ILE A 486 -19.71 6.31 -8.62
N SER A 487 -19.38 7.36 -7.86
CA SER A 487 -20.09 8.65 -7.93
C SER A 487 -20.01 9.26 -9.32
N SER A 488 -18.85 9.20 -9.99
CA SER A 488 -18.70 9.73 -11.35
C SER A 488 -19.56 8.98 -12.39
N ARG A 489 -19.99 7.74 -12.12
CA ARG A 489 -20.93 7.00 -12.98
C ARG A 489 -22.38 7.39 -12.71
N VAL A 490 -22.75 7.52 -11.43
CA VAL A 490 -24.13 7.81 -11.01
C VAL A 490 -24.44 9.32 -11.13
N ARG A 491 -23.43 10.17 -10.97
CA ARG A 491 -23.51 11.63 -10.92
C ARG A 491 -22.36 12.26 -11.74
N PRO A 492 -22.37 12.12 -13.07
CA PRO A 492 -21.25 12.56 -13.92
C PRO A 492 -20.96 14.06 -13.84
N ASN A 493 -21.98 14.87 -13.55
CA ASN A 493 -21.85 16.33 -13.43
C ASN A 493 -21.44 16.79 -12.01
N GLU A 494 -21.20 15.88 -11.06
CA GLU A 494 -20.81 16.23 -9.69
C GLU A 494 -19.36 16.74 -9.64
N LYS A 495 -19.20 18.04 -9.36
CA LYS A 495 -17.89 18.66 -9.13
C LYS A 495 -17.18 18.01 -7.93
N GLN A 496 -15.85 17.89 -7.99
CA GLN A 496 -15.04 17.28 -6.93
C GLN A 496 -15.22 17.96 -5.57
N VAL A 497 -15.36 19.29 -5.55
CA VAL A 497 -15.61 20.05 -4.32
C VAL A 497 -16.91 19.60 -3.65
N PHE A 498 -17.99 19.41 -4.42
CA PHE A 498 -19.27 18.95 -3.89
C PHE A 498 -19.20 17.49 -3.40
N PHE A 499 -18.53 16.62 -4.15
CA PHE A 499 -18.27 15.24 -3.72
C PHE A 499 -17.50 15.20 -2.39
N ASN A 500 -16.44 16.01 -2.27
CA ASN A 500 -15.66 16.16 -1.04
C ASN A 500 -16.53 16.67 0.12
N ALA A 501 -17.29 17.75 -0.08
CA ALA A 501 -18.15 18.33 0.93
C ALA A 501 -19.18 17.31 1.45
N ARG A 502 -19.91 16.65 0.53
CA ARG A 502 -20.90 15.62 0.87
C ARG A 502 -20.29 14.45 1.64
N THR A 503 -19.12 13.98 1.22
CA THR A 503 -18.48 12.84 1.89
C THR A 503 -17.90 13.22 3.25
N LYS A 504 -17.26 14.39 3.36
CA LYS A 504 -16.80 14.93 4.65
C LYS A 504 -17.97 15.11 5.61
N PHE A 505 -19.08 15.68 5.14
CA PHE A 505 -20.29 15.89 5.93
C PHE A 505 -20.78 14.60 6.59
N GLY A 506 -20.85 13.51 5.82
CA GLY A 506 -21.25 12.19 6.33
C GLY A 506 -20.18 11.49 7.18
N LYS A 507 -18.93 11.42 6.71
CA LYS A 507 -17.87 10.63 7.37
C LYS A 507 -17.28 11.30 8.60
N ASN A 508 -17.18 12.63 8.61
CA ASN A 508 -16.57 13.36 9.72
C ASN A 508 -17.58 13.69 10.83
N GLY A 509 -18.88 13.38 10.63
CA GLY A 509 -19.94 13.74 11.57
C GLY A 509 -20.19 15.25 11.63
N THR A 510 -19.93 15.97 10.54
CA THR A 510 -20.10 17.44 10.50
C THR A 510 -21.55 17.85 10.72
N ALA A 511 -22.51 16.97 10.43
CA ALA A 511 -23.93 17.21 10.69
C ALA A 511 -24.26 17.54 12.16
N SER A 512 -23.47 17.06 13.13
CA SER A 512 -23.70 17.35 14.55
C SER A 512 -23.30 18.76 14.97
N TRP A 513 -22.74 19.55 14.05
CA TRP A 513 -22.25 20.93 14.28
C TRP A 513 -23.11 21.98 13.58
N LEU A 514 -24.10 21.55 12.79
CA LEU A 514 -25.17 22.39 12.25
C LEU A 514 -26.39 22.26 13.16
#